data_AF-A0A9E1XMJ8-F1
#
_entry.id   AF-A0A9E1XMJ8-F1
#
_cell.length_a   1.000
_cell.length_b   1.000
_cell.length_c   1.000
_cell.angle_alpha   90.00
_cell.angle_beta   90.00
_cell.angle_gamma   90.00
#
_symmetry.space_group_name_H-M   'P 1'
#
loop_
_entity.id
_entity.type
_entity.pdbx_description
1 polymer ?
#
loop_
_entity_poly.entity_id
_entity_poly.type
_entity_poly.pdbx_seq_one_letter_code
_entity_poly.pdbx_strand_id
1 'polypeptide(L)'
;MKRQRSLFWLTALALAFIGADCLAGLLDGLGLDSSVSKEETKYTCTPAPPPKPPAQHSSAEGLPPLPLPVVPLRRTEKKNPPRPPVLIAKIATKKRSDWATNPADTRNLLRWMGQNLNVHFSSINMPENQVPADPKRAPVLYRTGHEAFSFTPEVRQRLRAYLRGGGTLVMDACCGRRAFVESALREMQLLVPERPPYRLTLDHPLYHSYFDIKDIDYRPNALEAGAKNGEPGAIGIDIGCRTAVFFFRWDVSCGWDNLKDSDRHHCLGYTIKTARQLGTNLMAYVTAERSAALPLSKALAFVDAEKGKSGKFVIAQAKYHGLWKTREAGLAMLLNSFHEQTKTPVRFAREEVPLDSPKLFEVPFVYLTGHQDFQLNSAERANLRQFITRGGIVLAEACCGREAFGRSFRTEITKVLNNQKLERLPANHPIFLYPNNIKGVQPQPALASRLGSKGRIKPELYGISLNGNLGVIYSPQGLSCGWELAQCPYCAGINAQDSLALGVNILSYAILQ
;
A
#
# COMPACT_ATOMS: atom_id res chain seq x y z
N MET A 1 2.83 -15.70 -33.44
CA MET A 1 2.75 -16.24 -32.05
C MET A 1 4.07 -16.77 -31.45
N LYS A 2 5.18 -16.96 -32.18
CA LYS A 2 6.46 -17.44 -31.59
C LYS A 2 7.42 -16.36 -31.05
N ARG A 3 7.29 -15.08 -31.46
CA ARG A 3 8.19 -13.99 -31.03
C ARG A 3 7.84 -13.27 -29.72
N GLN A 4 6.65 -13.49 -29.15
CA GLN A 4 6.25 -12.89 -27.86
C GLN A 4 6.68 -13.72 -26.64
N ARG A 5 7.05 -15.01 -26.83
CA ARG A 5 7.51 -15.86 -25.73
C ARG A 5 8.99 -15.64 -25.38
N SER A 6 9.83 -15.18 -26.31
CA SER A 6 11.27 -14.98 -26.04
C SER A 6 11.58 -13.71 -25.24
N LEU A 7 10.76 -12.66 -25.36
CA LEU A 7 10.97 -11.40 -24.62
C LEU A 7 10.66 -11.53 -23.11
N PHE A 8 9.76 -12.45 -22.74
CA PHE A 8 9.44 -12.77 -21.34
C PHE A 8 10.55 -13.56 -20.62
N TRP A 9 11.38 -14.29 -21.37
CA TRP A 9 12.49 -15.06 -20.81
C TRP A 9 13.75 -14.21 -20.62
N LEU A 10 13.99 -13.23 -21.51
CA LEU A 10 15.14 -12.32 -21.41
C LEU A 10 15.01 -11.30 -20.27
N THR A 11 13.79 -10.86 -19.93
CA THR A 11 13.57 -10.02 -18.72
C THR A 11 13.62 -10.85 -17.43
N ALA A 12 13.23 -12.12 -17.45
CA ALA A 12 13.34 -13.01 -16.30
C ALA A 12 14.79 -13.36 -15.93
N LEU A 13 15.70 -13.43 -16.91
CA LEU A 13 17.13 -13.70 -16.65
C LEU A 13 17.88 -12.49 -16.06
N ALA A 14 17.52 -11.26 -16.45
CA ALA A 14 18.14 -10.04 -15.91
C ALA A 14 17.74 -9.76 -14.43
N LEU A 15 16.63 -10.31 -13.97
CA LEU A 15 16.15 -10.22 -12.58
C LEU A 15 16.73 -11.30 -11.64
N ALA A 16 17.47 -12.28 -12.18
CA ALA A 16 18.06 -13.38 -11.40
C ALA A 16 19.37 -12.99 -10.69
N PHE A 17 19.92 -11.80 -10.97
CA PHE A 17 21.16 -11.28 -10.37
C PHE A 17 20.92 -10.05 -9.48
N ILE A 18 19.84 -10.06 -8.67
CA ILE A 18 19.82 -9.19 -7.49
C ILE A 18 20.67 -9.90 -6.43
N GLY A 19 21.97 -9.60 -6.43
CA GLY A 19 22.92 -10.13 -5.45
C GLY A 19 22.50 -9.76 -4.02
N ALA A 20 22.88 -10.61 -3.06
CA ALA A 20 22.57 -10.42 -1.63
C ALA A 20 23.00 -9.04 -1.10
N ASP A 21 24.05 -8.44 -1.68
CA ASP A 21 24.53 -7.09 -1.34
C ASP A 21 23.51 -5.98 -1.62
N CYS A 22 22.65 -6.13 -2.64
CA CYS A 22 21.62 -5.14 -2.97
C CYS A 22 20.44 -5.16 -1.96
N LEU A 23 20.22 -6.31 -1.30
CA LEU A 23 19.15 -6.51 -0.31
C LEU A 23 19.61 -6.12 1.12
N ALA A 24 20.87 -6.40 1.47
CA ALA A 24 21.44 -5.93 2.74
C ALA A 24 21.46 -4.39 2.82
N GLY A 25 21.77 -3.72 1.71
CA GLY A 25 21.71 -2.26 1.60
C GLY A 25 20.29 -1.67 1.66
N LEU A 26 19.24 -2.47 1.44
CA LEU A 26 17.86 -1.99 1.51
C LEU A 26 17.41 -1.73 2.95
N LEU A 27 17.78 -2.59 3.91
CA LEU A 27 17.46 -2.37 5.32
C LEU A 27 18.20 -1.17 5.90
N ASP A 28 19.50 -1.10 5.60
CA ASP A 28 20.34 0.04 5.98
C ASP A 28 19.80 1.34 5.33
N GLY A 29 19.42 1.28 4.05
CA GLY A 29 18.83 2.41 3.32
C GLY A 29 17.44 2.84 3.81
N LEU A 30 16.69 1.94 4.47
CA LEU A 30 15.41 2.27 5.12
C LEU A 30 15.60 2.78 6.56
N GLY A 31 16.82 2.73 7.10
CA GLY A 31 17.14 3.15 8.46
C GLY A 31 16.49 2.29 9.53
N LEU A 32 16.35 0.98 9.27
CA LEU A 32 15.67 0.02 10.16
C LEU A 32 16.59 -1.12 10.64
N ASP A 33 17.90 -0.91 10.60
CA ASP A 33 18.91 -1.87 11.02
C ASP A 33 20.03 -1.19 11.82
N SER A 34 20.72 -1.97 12.66
CA SER A 34 21.84 -1.52 13.49
C SER A 34 22.81 -2.66 13.81
N SER A 35 23.99 -2.37 14.35
CA SER A 35 24.91 -3.41 14.85
C SER A 35 24.26 -4.28 15.93
N VAL A 36 23.49 -3.69 16.84
CA VAL A 36 22.78 -4.40 17.93
C VAL A 36 21.75 -5.39 17.38
N SER A 37 21.05 -5.02 16.30
CA SER A 37 20.10 -5.91 15.65
C SER A 37 20.74 -7.17 15.06
N LYS A 38 22.05 -7.15 14.79
CA LYS A 38 22.84 -8.29 14.26
C LYS A 38 23.26 -9.27 15.37
N GLU A 39 23.21 -8.86 16.63
CA GLU A 39 23.60 -9.70 17.78
C GLU A 39 22.42 -10.54 18.28
N GLU A 40 22.08 -11.60 17.54
CA GLU A 40 20.88 -12.41 17.78
C GLU A 40 20.85 -13.23 19.09
N THR A 41 21.93 -13.20 19.87
CA THR A 41 22.03 -13.85 21.19
C THR A 41 21.41 -13.03 22.32
N LYS A 42 21.21 -11.72 22.11
CA LYS A 42 20.67 -10.80 23.13
C LYS A 42 19.14 -10.82 23.26
N TYR A 43 18.46 -11.58 22.40
CA TYR A 43 17.00 -11.61 22.35
C TYR A 43 16.50 -13.00 22.00
N THR A 44 15.45 -13.44 22.70
CA THR A 44 14.91 -14.79 22.56
C THR A 44 13.39 -14.75 22.65
N CYS A 45 12.72 -15.50 21.78
CA CYS A 45 11.32 -15.85 21.94
C CYS A 45 11.24 -17.36 22.15
N THR A 46 11.50 -17.80 23.37
CA THR A 46 11.27 -19.20 23.72
C THR A 46 9.76 -19.42 23.80
N PRO A 47 9.18 -20.40 23.08
CA PRO A 47 7.75 -20.68 23.18
C PRO A 47 7.37 -20.93 24.64
N ALA A 48 6.27 -20.33 25.10
CA ALA A 48 5.75 -20.65 26.42
C ALA A 48 5.41 -22.16 26.47
N PRO A 49 5.73 -22.87 27.57
CA PRO A 49 5.34 -24.26 27.71
C PRO A 49 3.82 -24.40 27.55
N PRO A 50 3.32 -25.50 26.93
CA PRO A 50 1.90 -25.66 26.71
C PRO A 50 1.14 -25.53 28.04
N PRO A 51 -0.02 -24.84 28.06
CA PRO A 51 -0.82 -24.74 29.27
C PRO A 51 -1.15 -26.15 29.75
N LYS A 52 -1.08 -26.37 31.08
CA LYS A 52 -1.50 -27.64 31.66
C LYS A 52 -2.92 -27.94 31.16
N PRO A 53 -3.19 -29.16 30.67
CA PRO A 53 -4.54 -29.52 30.27
C PRO A 53 -5.50 -29.22 31.44
N PRO A 54 -6.70 -28.67 31.15
CA PRO A 54 -7.67 -28.40 32.21
C PRO A 54 -7.87 -29.69 33.00
N ALA A 55 -7.89 -29.58 34.33
CA ALA A 55 -8.15 -30.73 35.19
C ALA A 55 -9.42 -31.41 34.67
N GLN A 56 -9.31 -32.67 34.25
CA GLN A 56 -10.46 -33.48 33.93
C GLN A 56 -11.22 -33.68 35.25
N HIS A 57 -12.16 -32.78 35.52
CA HIS A 57 -13.26 -33.14 36.39
C HIS A 57 -14.06 -34.17 35.61
N SER A 58 -13.82 -35.44 35.92
CA SER A 58 -14.80 -36.48 35.65
C SER A 58 -16.11 -35.97 36.23
N SER A 59 -17.02 -35.51 35.39
CA SER A 59 -18.44 -35.51 35.72
C SER A 59 -18.80 -36.97 35.87
N ALA A 60 -18.53 -37.52 37.06
CA ALA A 60 -19.27 -38.65 37.56
C ALA A 60 -20.69 -38.10 37.78
N GLU A 61 -21.46 -38.01 36.69
CA GLU A 61 -22.90 -38.12 36.80
C GLU A 61 -23.13 -39.48 37.42
N GLY A 62 -23.24 -39.53 38.75
CA GLY A 62 -23.69 -40.70 39.47
C GLY A 62 -25.02 -41.07 38.86
N LEU A 63 -25.07 -42.22 38.19
CA LEU A 63 -26.28 -42.76 37.61
C LEU A 63 -27.28 -42.93 38.77
N PRO A 64 -28.38 -42.16 38.85
CA PRO A 64 -29.42 -42.48 39.82
C PRO A 64 -30.02 -43.85 39.40
N PRO A 65 -30.29 -44.76 40.36
CA PRO A 65 -30.90 -46.04 40.03
C PRO A 65 -32.31 -45.78 39.48
N LEU A 66 -32.50 -46.01 38.18
CA LEU A 66 -33.82 -45.92 37.55
C LEU A 66 -34.69 -47.09 38.03
N PRO A 67 -35.98 -46.82 38.30
CA PRO A 67 -36.94 -47.19 37.27
C PRO A 67 -38.10 -46.18 37.18
N LEU A 68 -38.10 -45.29 36.20
CA LEU A 68 -39.30 -44.57 35.76
C LEU A 68 -39.24 -44.32 34.24
N PRO A 69 -40.38 -44.30 33.53
CA PRO A 69 -40.41 -44.22 32.08
C PRO A 69 -39.78 -42.91 31.60
N VAL A 70 -38.70 -43.03 30.81
CA VAL A 70 -37.96 -41.91 30.25
C VAL A 70 -38.82 -41.24 29.18
N VAL A 71 -39.51 -40.16 29.54
CA VAL A 71 -40.05 -39.22 28.55
C VAL A 71 -38.85 -38.44 27.99
N PRO A 72 -38.62 -38.41 26.65
CA PRO A 72 -37.51 -37.65 26.09
C PRO A 72 -37.68 -36.16 26.43
N LEU A 73 -36.88 -35.65 27.36
CA LEU A 73 -36.75 -34.21 27.55
C LEU A 73 -36.20 -33.63 26.25
N ARG A 74 -36.99 -32.77 25.60
CA ARG A 74 -36.60 -32.03 24.41
C ARG A 74 -35.43 -31.12 24.77
N ARG A 75 -34.19 -31.63 24.67
CA ARG A 75 -32.98 -30.81 24.72
C ARG A 75 -33.03 -29.86 23.54
N THR A 76 -33.38 -28.62 23.81
CA THR A 76 -33.06 -27.52 22.92
C THR A 76 -31.55 -27.38 22.91
N GLU A 77 -30.89 -28.13 22.02
CA GLU A 77 -29.49 -27.85 21.71
C GLU A 77 -29.43 -26.40 21.22
N LYS A 78 -28.78 -25.56 22.04
CA LYS A 78 -28.52 -24.18 21.67
C LYS A 78 -27.67 -24.24 20.40
N LYS A 79 -28.28 -23.99 19.24
CA LYS A 79 -27.58 -24.00 17.95
C LYS A 79 -26.35 -23.13 18.11
N ASN A 80 -25.17 -23.73 17.96
CA ASN A 80 -23.93 -22.98 17.98
C ASN A 80 -24.06 -21.84 16.96
N PRO A 81 -23.74 -20.60 17.33
CA PRO A 81 -23.78 -19.50 16.39
C PRO A 81 -22.90 -19.86 15.18
N PRO A 82 -23.26 -19.39 13.96
CA PRO A 82 -22.47 -19.66 12.77
C PRO A 82 -21.01 -19.26 13.02
N ARG A 83 -20.08 -20.11 12.58
CA ARG A 83 -18.65 -19.84 12.76
C ARG A 83 -18.32 -18.49 12.12
N PRO A 84 -17.59 -17.60 12.83
CA PRO A 84 -17.19 -16.32 12.27
C PRO A 84 -16.42 -16.49 10.95
N PRO A 85 -16.59 -15.60 9.96
CA PRO A 85 -15.87 -15.68 8.70
C PRO A 85 -14.36 -15.60 8.91
N VAL A 86 -13.61 -16.31 8.06
CA VAL A 86 -12.14 -16.32 8.12
C VAL A 86 -11.61 -14.98 7.60
N LEU A 87 -10.84 -14.28 8.44
CA LEU A 87 -10.15 -13.05 8.04
C LEU A 87 -8.67 -13.30 7.75
N ILE A 88 -8.02 -14.11 8.59
CA ILE A 88 -6.57 -14.36 8.55
C ILE A 88 -6.30 -15.84 8.30
N ALA A 89 -5.51 -16.15 7.28
CA ALA A 89 -4.92 -17.47 7.09
C ALA A 89 -3.41 -17.38 7.35
N LYS A 90 -2.96 -18.00 8.45
CA LYS A 90 -1.55 -18.07 8.84
C LYS A 90 -0.86 -19.19 8.04
N ILE A 91 0.22 -18.87 7.35
CA ILE A 91 0.98 -19.80 6.52
C ILE A 91 1.78 -20.73 7.43
N ALA A 92 1.47 -22.02 7.38
CA ALA A 92 2.14 -23.08 8.12
C ALA A 92 3.25 -23.72 7.28
N THR A 93 4.47 -23.70 7.80
CA THR A 93 5.62 -24.41 7.23
C THR A 93 5.87 -25.74 7.97
N LYS A 94 6.81 -26.56 7.48
CA LYS A 94 7.13 -27.85 8.10
C LYS A 94 7.68 -27.70 9.53
N LYS A 95 8.45 -26.64 9.78
CA LYS A 95 9.09 -26.39 11.07
C LYS A 95 8.17 -25.57 11.98
N ARG A 96 7.37 -26.25 12.81
CA ARG A 96 6.42 -25.59 13.72
C ARG A 96 7.08 -24.59 14.68
N SER A 97 8.31 -24.85 15.11
CA SER A 97 9.07 -23.96 15.99
C SER A 97 9.52 -22.65 15.33
N ASP A 98 9.32 -22.51 14.01
CA ASP A 98 9.61 -21.29 13.25
C ASP A 98 8.31 -20.48 13.06
N TRP A 99 7.35 -21.01 12.31
CA TRP A 99 6.14 -20.25 11.96
C TRP A 99 5.11 -20.13 13.11
N ALA A 100 5.18 -20.99 14.11
CA ALA A 100 4.25 -21.03 15.24
C ALA A 100 4.94 -20.80 16.59
N THR A 101 6.01 -20.01 16.62
CA THR A 101 6.63 -19.50 17.87
C THR A 101 5.60 -18.82 18.76
N ASN A 102 4.73 -18.01 18.15
CA ASN A 102 3.57 -17.38 18.78
C ASN A 102 2.28 -18.03 18.26
N PRO A 103 1.84 -19.18 18.81
CA PRO A 103 0.74 -19.95 18.23
C PRO A 103 -0.64 -19.31 18.47
N ALA A 104 -0.77 -18.38 19.42
CA ALA A 104 -2.05 -17.75 19.75
C ALA A 104 -2.14 -16.28 19.31
N ASP A 105 -1.14 -15.76 18.58
CA ASP A 105 -1.09 -14.39 18.04
C ASP A 105 -2.38 -13.91 17.35
N THR A 106 -2.74 -14.53 16.23
CA THR A 106 -3.91 -14.16 15.42
C THR A 106 -5.21 -14.37 16.19
N ARG A 107 -5.29 -15.43 16.99
CA ARG A 107 -6.47 -15.73 17.80
C ARG A 107 -6.68 -14.67 18.89
N ASN A 108 -5.62 -14.27 19.56
CA ASN A 108 -5.65 -13.27 20.63
C ASN A 108 -5.95 -11.87 20.05
N LEU A 109 -5.36 -11.52 18.91
CA LEU A 109 -5.72 -10.29 18.17
C LEU A 109 -7.21 -10.25 17.81
N LEU A 110 -7.73 -11.31 17.17
CA LEU A 110 -9.13 -11.36 16.75
C LEU A 110 -10.10 -11.40 17.95
N ARG A 111 -9.73 -12.08 19.04
CA ARG A 111 -10.51 -12.03 20.29
C ARG A 111 -10.56 -10.62 20.86
N TRP A 112 -9.42 -9.94 20.89
CA TRP A 112 -9.33 -8.56 21.36
C TRP A 112 -10.18 -7.63 20.51
N MET A 113 -10.16 -7.78 19.18
CA MET A 113 -11.04 -7.05 18.26
C MET A 113 -12.52 -7.34 18.53
N GLY A 114 -12.90 -8.60 18.77
CA GLY A 114 -14.27 -8.96 19.14
C GLY A 114 -14.73 -8.29 20.43
N GLN A 115 -13.86 -8.20 21.43
CA GLN A 115 -14.16 -7.58 22.73
C GLN A 115 -14.25 -6.05 22.67
N ASN A 116 -13.39 -5.40 21.87
CA ASN A 116 -13.27 -3.94 21.87
C ASN A 116 -14.04 -3.25 20.74
N LEU A 117 -14.34 -3.97 19.65
CA LEU A 117 -14.93 -3.42 18.42
C LEU A 117 -16.25 -4.11 18.05
N ASN A 118 -16.63 -5.17 18.77
CA ASN A 118 -17.78 -6.02 18.46
C ASN A 118 -17.74 -6.64 17.05
N VAL A 119 -16.54 -6.88 16.50
CA VAL A 119 -16.34 -7.56 15.20
C VAL A 119 -15.81 -8.97 15.40
N HIS A 120 -16.50 -9.95 14.84
CA HIS A 120 -16.20 -11.37 15.07
C HIS A 120 -15.65 -12.00 13.78
N PHE A 121 -14.37 -12.35 13.81
CA PHE A 121 -13.67 -13.06 12.74
C PHE A 121 -12.93 -14.27 13.29
N SER A 122 -12.58 -15.20 12.40
CA SER A 122 -11.74 -16.36 12.72
C SER A 122 -10.43 -16.33 11.96
N SER A 123 -9.44 -17.08 12.46
CA SER A 123 -8.20 -17.37 11.76
C SER A 123 -8.03 -18.87 11.57
N ILE A 124 -7.32 -19.24 10.51
CA ILE A 124 -6.96 -20.64 10.19
C ILE A 124 -5.46 -20.74 9.95
N ASN A 125 -4.91 -21.94 10.15
CA ASN A 125 -3.57 -22.28 9.68
C ASN A 125 -3.69 -23.01 8.34
N MET A 126 -2.79 -22.72 7.40
CA MET A 126 -2.84 -23.25 6.05
C MET A 126 -1.44 -23.57 5.52
N PRO A 127 -1.20 -24.74 4.93
CA PRO A 127 0.08 -25.06 4.30
C PRO A 127 0.45 -24.07 3.19
N GLU A 128 1.74 -23.76 3.06
CA GLU A 128 2.26 -22.82 2.05
C GLU A 128 1.87 -23.19 0.60
N ASN A 129 1.82 -24.48 0.27
CA ASN A 129 1.43 -24.97 -1.06
C ASN A 129 -0.09 -24.86 -1.35
N GLN A 130 -0.89 -24.49 -0.35
CA GLN A 130 -2.35 -24.34 -0.45
C GLN A 130 -2.82 -22.88 -0.44
N VAL A 131 -1.91 -21.92 -0.60
CA VAL A 131 -2.25 -20.50 -0.73
C VAL A 131 -3.36 -20.31 -1.78
N PRO A 132 -4.49 -19.68 -1.42
CA PRO A 132 -5.62 -19.48 -2.32
C PRO A 132 -5.25 -18.46 -3.39
N ALA A 133 -5.76 -18.66 -4.61
CA ALA A 133 -5.71 -17.63 -5.64
C ALA A 133 -6.79 -16.56 -5.41
N ASP A 134 -7.95 -16.93 -4.83
CA ASP A 134 -9.06 -16.03 -4.52
C ASP A 134 -8.97 -15.51 -3.07
N PRO A 135 -8.79 -14.19 -2.88
CA PRO A 135 -8.72 -13.59 -1.55
C PRO A 135 -10.04 -13.53 -0.80
N LYS A 136 -11.18 -13.88 -1.43
CA LYS A 136 -12.47 -13.83 -0.75
C LYS A 136 -12.59 -14.78 0.45
N ARG A 137 -11.86 -15.91 0.42
CA ARG A 137 -11.89 -16.93 1.47
C ARG A 137 -11.05 -16.56 2.70
N ALA A 138 -9.93 -15.87 2.47
CA ALA A 138 -9.04 -15.37 3.50
C ALA A 138 -8.41 -14.08 2.96
N PRO A 139 -8.91 -12.89 3.35
CA PRO A 139 -8.39 -11.61 2.87
C PRO A 139 -6.95 -11.31 3.27
N VAL A 140 -6.49 -11.90 4.38
CA VAL A 140 -5.12 -11.74 4.90
C VAL A 140 -4.40 -13.08 4.89
N LEU A 141 -3.29 -13.15 4.18
CA LEU A 141 -2.28 -14.18 4.41
C LEU A 141 -1.26 -13.63 5.39
N TYR A 142 -0.95 -14.40 6.43
CA TYR A 142 0.00 -13.98 7.45
C TYR A 142 1.15 -14.99 7.55
N ARG A 143 2.39 -14.50 7.48
CA ARG A 143 3.59 -15.31 7.68
C ARG A 143 4.47 -14.65 8.73
N THR A 144 4.86 -15.42 9.73
CA THR A 144 5.84 -15.02 10.74
C THR A 144 6.87 -16.12 10.87
N GLY A 145 8.06 -15.80 11.36
CA GLY A 145 9.13 -16.76 11.57
C GLY A 145 10.46 -16.11 11.95
N HIS A 146 11.43 -16.98 12.18
CA HIS A 146 12.81 -16.67 12.52
C HIS A 146 13.77 -16.95 11.35
N GLU A 147 13.49 -17.99 10.55
CA GLU A 147 14.44 -18.52 9.58
C GLU A 147 14.33 -17.89 8.21
N ALA A 148 15.41 -18.00 7.43
CA ALA A 148 15.38 -17.66 6.02
C ALA A 148 14.37 -18.54 5.27
N PHE A 149 13.73 -17.97 4.25
CA PHE A 149 12.77 -18.69 3.44
C PHE A 149 12.76 -18.20 1.98
N SER A 150 12.17 -19.01 1.11
CA SER A 150 11.88 -18.62 -0.26
C SER A 150 10.59 -19.27 -0.71
N PHE A 151 9.83 -18.58 -1.55
CA PHE A 151 8.65 -19.16 -2.19
C PHE A 151 9.07 -19.92 -3.44
N THR A 152 8.46 -21.08 -3.69
CA THR A 152 8.63 -21.76 -4.98
C THR A 152 8.04 -20.88 -6.09
N PRO A 153 8.48 -21.04 -7.35
CA PRO A 153 7.92 -20.29 -8.48
C PRO A 153 6.40 -20.38 -8.58
N GLU A 154 5.81 -21.54 -8.30
CA GLU A 154 4.37 -21.79 -8.34
C GLU A 154 3.63 -21.02 -7.23
N VAL A 155 4.15 -21.07 -5.99
CA VAL A 155 3.58 -20.33 -4.86
C VAL A 155 3.68 -18.83 -5.12
N ARG A 156 4.82 -18.36 -5.63
CA ARG A 156 5.01 -16.95 -5.97
C ARG A 156 4.01 -16.48 -7.03
N GLN A 157 3.76 -17.28 -8.07
CA GLN A 157 2.76 -16.95 -9.09
C GLN A 157 1.35 -16.87 -8.50
N ARG A 158 0.97 -17.80 -7.62
CA ARG A 158 -0.32 -17.75 -6.91
C ARG A 158 -0.45 -16.54 -6.02
N LEU A 159 0.60 -16.21 -5.24
CA LEU A 159 0.64 -15.01 -4.41
C LEU A 159 0.49 -13.74 -5.25
N ARG A 160 1.16 -13.64 -6.42
CA ARG A 160 0.96 -12.50 -7.33
C ARG A 160 -0.49 -12.36 -7.78
N ALA A 161 -1.14 -13.47 -8.15
CA ALA A 161 -2.56 -13.46 -8.53
C ALA A 161 -3.46 -13.05 -7.34
N TYR A 162 -3.21 -13.62 -6.16
CA TYR A 162 -3.91 -13.30 -4.92
C TYR A 162 -3.80 -11.81 -4.56
N LEU A 163 -2.60 -11.23 -4.63
CA LEU A 163 -2.36 -9.80 -4.37
C LEU A 163 -3.05 -8.91 -5.42
N ARG A 164 -3.01 -9.28 -6.70
CA ARG A 164 -3.72 -8.55 -7.77
C ARG A 164 -5.25 -8.68 -7.69
N GLY A 165 -5.74 -9.75 -7.07
CA GLY A 165 -7.16 -10.00 -6.80
C GLY A 165 -7.70 -9.31 -5.55
N GLY A 166 -6.84 -8.65 -4.77
CA GLY A 166 -7.23 -7.90 -3.57
C GLY A 166 -6.90 -8.54 -2.24
N GLY A 167 -6.18 -9.64 -2.24
CA GLY A 167 -5.61 -10.20 -1.03
C GLY A 167 -4.46 -9.37 -0.49
N THR A 168 -4.22 -9.46 0.80
CA THR A 168 -3.07 -8.82 1.46
C THR A 168 -2.15 -9.90 2.03
N LEU A 169 -0.84 -9.75 1.81
CA LEU A 169 0.19 -10.56 2.47
C LEU A 169 0.80 -9.73 3.59
N VAL A 170 0.82 -10.28 4.80
CA VAL A 170 1.44 -9.68 5.98
C VAL A 170 2.58 -10.59 6.40
N MET A 171 3.78 -10.04 6.46
CA MET A 171 4.97 -10.71 6.95
C MET A 171 5.46 -10.04 8.22
N ASP A 172 6.00 -10.82 9.14
CA ASP A 172 6.45 -10.36 10.43
C ASP A 172 7.71 -11.11 10.83
N ALA A 173 8.79 -10.38 11.11
CA ALA A 173 10.02 -10.98 11.59
C ALA A 173 9.91 -11.21 13.09
N CYS A 174 9.64 -12.45 13.50
CA CYS A 174 9.54 -12.78 14.92
C CYS A 174 10.89 -12.52 15.60
N CYS A 175 10.84 -11.85 16.75
CA CYS A 175 11.97 -11.24 17.46
C CYS A 175 12.94 -10.43 16.58
N GLY A 176 12.52 -9.97 15.40
CA GLY A 176 13.36 -9.22 14.48
C GLY A 176 14.52 -10.01 13.84
N ARG A 177 14.40 -11.33 13.67
CA ARG A 177 15.47 -12.19 13.12
C ARG A 177 15.92 -11.79 11.72
N ARG A 178 17.22 -11.59 11.53
CA ARG A 178 17.78 -11.03 10.30
C ARG A 178 17.54 -11.92 9.08
N ALA A 179 17.72 -13.23 9.23
CA ALA A 179 17.54 -14.20 8.15
C ALA A 179 16.13 -14.15 7.54
N PHE A 180 15.11 -13.98 8.40
CA PHE A 180 13.73 -13.80 7.95
C PHE A 180 13.54 -12.44 7.27
N VAL A 181 14.09 -11.36 7.83
CA VAL A 181 13.97 -10.00 7.29
C VAL A 181 14.53 -9.92 5.87
N GLU A 182 15.74 -10.40 5.64
CA GLU A 182 16.38 -10.41 4.31
C GLU A 182 15.56 -11.23 3.30
N SER A 183 14.99 -12.34 3.77
CA SER A 183 14.13 -13.20 2.95
C SER A 183 12.79 -12.56 2.62
N ALA A 184 12.17 -11.88 3.58
CA ALA A 184 10.92 -11.16 3.39
C ALA A 184 11.09 -10.04 2.37
N LEU A 185 12.13 -9.21 2.49
CA LEU A 185 12.40 -8.13 1.53
C LEU A 185 12.69 -8.65 0.12
N ARG A 186 13.46 -9.73 0.00
CA ARG A 186 13.70 -10.40 -1.27
C ARG A 186 12.39 -10.88 -1.89
N GLU A 187 11.56 -11.59 -1.14
CA GLU A 187 10.28 -12.08 -1.66
C GLU A 187 9.29 -10.95 -1.95
N MET A 188 9.29 -9.85 -1.19
CA MET A 188 8.52 -8.64 -1.51
C MET A 188 8.90 -8.12 -2.91
N GLN A 189 10.20 -7.92 -3.16
CA GLN A 189 10.70 -7.45 -4.45
C GLN A 189 10.41 -8.45 -5.59
N LEU A 190 10.50 -9.75 -5.32
CA LEU A 190 10.16 -10.77 -6.32
C LEU A 190 8.66 -10.86 -6.59
N LEU A 191 7.80 -10.60 -5.60
CA LEU A 191 6.35 -10.61 -5.78
C LEU A 191 5.88 -9.43 -6.63
N VAL A 192 6.46 -8.24 -6.42
CA VAL A 192 6.09 -7.01 -7.13
C VAL A 192 7.35 -6.35 -7.72
N PRO A 193 7.95 -6.92 -8.77
CA PRO A 193 9.23 -6.44 -9.33
C PRO A 193 9.16 -5.01 -9.86
N GLU A 194 7.97 -4.52 -10.20
CA GLU A 194 7.74 -3.17 -10.70
C GLU A 194 7.89 -2.07 -9.64
N ARG A 195 7.91 -2.40 -8.34
CA ARG A 195 7.92 -1.43 -7.23
C ARG A 195 8.85 -1.88 -6.11
N PRO A 196 9.75 -1.01 -5.62
CA PRO A 196 10.57 -1.34 -4.46
C PRO A 196 9.74 -1.32 -3.17
N PRO A 197 10.08 -2.16 -2.17
CA PRO A 197 9.62 -1.97 -0.79
C PRO A 197 10.03 -0.59 -0.27
N TYR A 198 9.15 0.03 0.52
CA TYR A 198 9.43 1.32 1.15
C TYR A 198 8.90 1.36 2.58
N ARG A 199 9.47 2.23 3.41
CA ARG A 199 9.04 2.45 4.80
C ARG A 199 7.72 3.23 4.79
N LEU A 200 6.68 2.68 5.43
CA LEU A 200 5.40 3.35 5.57
C LEU A 200 5.56 4.58 6.47
N THR A 201 5.10 5.74 6.00
CA THR A 201 5.09 7.00 6.74
C THR A 201 3.88 7.09 7.68
N LEU A 202 3.91 8.02 8.66
CA LEU A 202 2.82 8.15 9.64
C LEU A 202 1.48 8.48 8.99
N ASP A 203 1.44 9.20 7.86
CA ASP A 203 0.19 9.47 7.13
C ASP A 203 -0.45 8.20 6.51
N HIS A 204 0.22 7.05 6.61
CA HIS A 204 -0.32 5.79 6.13
C HIS A 204 -1.57 5.37 6.92
N PRO A 205 -2.65 4.90 6.27
CA PRO A 205 -3.85 4.41 6.94
C PRO A 205 -3.61 3.30 7.97
N LEU A 206 -2.50 2.57 7.89
CA LEU A 206 -2.06 1.63 8.93
C LEU A 206 -2.03 2.29 10.33
N TYR A 207 -1.76 3.59 10.40
CA TYR A 207 -1.68 4.33 11.67
C TYR A 207 -2.98 5.07 12.02
N HIS A 208 -3.99 5.09 11.14
CA HIS A 208 -5.20 5.92 11.32
C HIS A 208 -6.54 5.23 10.97
N SER A 209 -6.54 3.94 10.60
CA SER A 209 -7.76 3.29 10.06
C SER A 209 -8.86 3.07 11.09
N TYR A 210 -8.51 2.84 12.36
CA TYR A 210 -9.47 2.72 13.46
C TYR A 210 -8.98 3.50 14.68
N PHE A 211 -7.79 3.19 15.16
CA PHE A 211 -7.05 3.99 16.11
C PHE A 211 -6.24 5.05 15.39
N ASP A 212 -6.23 6.26 15.93
CA ASP A 212 -5.30 7.32 15.55
C ASP A 212 -4.00 7.15 16.37
N ILE A 213 -3.04 6.41 15.81
CA ILE A 213 -1.78 6.04 16.47
C ILE A 213 -0.77 7.17 16.25
N LYS A 214 -0.62 8.03 17.27
CA LYS A 214 0.40 9.10 17.29
C LYS A 214 1.70 8.65 17.94
N ASP A 215 1.59 7.80 18.95
CA ASP A 215 2.71 7.30 19.74
C ASP A 215 2.96 5.82 19.40
N ILE A 216 4.01 5.58 18.62
CA ILE A 216 4.47 4.22 18.31
C ILE A 216 5.51 3.83 19.35
N ASP A 217 5.16 2.93 20.26
CA ASP A 217 6.06 2.50 21.31
C ASP A 217 6.71 1.15 20.99
N TYR A 218 8.02 1.12 21.15
CA TYR A 218 8.86 -0.07 20.98
C TYR A 218 9.30 -0.65 22.32
N ARG A 219 9.64 -1.94 22.33
CA ARG A 219 10.24 -2.61 23.49
C ARG A 219 11.72 -2.19 23.67
N PRO A 220 12.30 -2.31 24.87
CA PRO A 220 13.67 -1.89 25.15
C PRO A 220 14.71 -2.41 24.13
N ASN A 221 14.70 -3.71 23.81
CA ASN A 221 15.65 -4.28 22.86
C ASN A 221 15.46 -3.76 21.42
N ALA A 222 14.24 -3.38 21.03
CA ALA A 222 14.02 -2.73 19.74
C ALA A 222 14.61 -1.32 19.72
N LEU A 223 14.49 -0.57 20.83
CA LEU A 223 15.11 0.75 20.97
C LEU A 223 16.64 0.67 20.92
N GLU A 224 17.23 -0.28 21.64
CA GLU A 224 18.68 -0.56 21.57
C GLU A 224 19.11 -0.97 20.16
N ALA A 225 18.24 -1.69 19.44
CA ALA A 225 18.44 -2.07 18.05
C ALA A 225 18.17 -0.94 17.04
N GLY A 226 17.92 0.30 17.49
CA GLY A 226 17.80 1.48 16.65
C GLY A 226 16.37 1.90 16.31
N ALA A 227 15.35 1.22 16.83
CA ALA A 227 13.99 1.73 16.79
C ALA A 227 13.87 3.03 17.58
N LYS A 228 12.99 3.93 17.15
CA LYS A 228 12.74 5.20 17.83
C LYS A 228 11.26 5.36 18.07
N ASN A 229 10.88 5.63 19.31
CA ASN A 229 9.48 5.88 19.65
C ASN A 229 8.90 7.02 18.79
N GLY A 230 7.65 6.85 18.37
CA GLY A 230 6.97 7.75 17.44
C GLY A 230 7.33 7.55 15.97
N GLU A 231 8.47 6.93 15.64
CA GLU A 231 8.82 6.68 14.25
C GLU A 231 8.17 5.39 13.73
N PRO A 232 7.56 5.40 12.53
CA PRO A 232 6.95 4.21 11.94
C PRO A 232 8.03 3.22 11.49
N GLY A 233 7.82 1.92 11.68
CA GLY A 233 8.80 0.87 11.35
C GLY A 233 8.30 -0.21 10.40
N ALA A 234 7.09 -0.05 9.87
CA ALA A 234 6.51 -1.00 8.93
C ALA A 234 6.96 -0.69 7.50
N ILE A 235 7.11 -1.74 6.70
CA ILE A 235 7.53 -1.68 5.29
C ILE A 235 6.34 -2.15 4.44
N GLY A 236 6.14 -1.52 3.29
CA GLY A 236 5.05 -1.85 2.37
C GLY A 236 5.49 -1.98 0.92
N ILE A 237 4.69 -2.70 0.13
CA ILE A 237 4.60 -2.51 -1.32
C ILE A 237 3.15 -2.28 -1.71
N ASP A 238 2.93 -1.21 -2.47
CA ASP A 238 1.65 -0.87 -3.05
C ASP A 238 1.37 -1.61 -4.35
N ILE A 239 0.10 -1.96 -4.59
CA ILE A 239 -0.46 -2.22 -5.92
C ILE A 239 -1.62 -1.24 -6.12
N GLY A 240 -1.49 -0.34 -7.10
CA GLY A 240 -2.37 0.84 -7.16
C GLY A 240 -2.13 1.75 -5.95
N CYS A 241 -3.20 2.22 -5.30
CA CYS A 241 -3.17 2.95 -4.02
C CYS A 241 -3.24 2.06 -2.77
N ARG A 242 -3.28 0.74 -2.94
CA ARG A 242 -3.42 -0.21 -1.83
C ARG A 242 -2.08 -0.84 -1.50
N THR A 243 -1.64 -0.75 -0.25
CA THR A 243 -0.52 -1.55 0.25
C THR A 243 -0.95 -3.02 0.29
N ALA A 244 -0.42 -3.79 -0.64
CA ALA A 244 -0.80 -5.18 -0.87
C ALA A 244 0.07 -6.14 -0.06
N VAL A 245 1.33 -5.74 0.21
CA VAL A 245 2.25 -6.51 1.04
C VAL A 245 2.72 -5.62 2.18
N PHE A 246 2.51 -6.07 3.42
CA PHE A 246 3.04 -5.45 4.63
C PHE A 246 4.15 -6.31 5.20
N PHE A 247 5.19 -5.68 5.70
CA PHE A 247 6.26 -6.33 6.41
C PHE A 247 6.61 -5.56 7.69
N PHE A 248 6.54 -6.25 8.82
CA PHE A 248 6.94 -5.75 10.12
C PHE A 248 8.35 -6.25 10.45
N ARG A 249 9.34 -5.37 10.34
CA ARG A 249 10.74 -5.61 10.76
C ARG A 249 10.84 -5.78 12.27
N TRP A 250 10.05 -5.01 13.00
CA TRP A 250 9.86 -5.10 14.44
C TRP A 250 8.68 -6.00 14.72
N ASP A 251 8.89 -6.99 15.58
CA ASP A 251 7.93 -8.04 15.88
C ASP A 251 6.57 -7.47 16.36
N VAL A 252 5.50 -7.86 15.67
CA VAL A 252 4.11 -7.66 16.11
C VAL A 252 3.48 -8.92 16.71
N SER A 253 3.96 -10.12 16.36
CA SER A 253 3.39 -11.40 16.81
C SER A 253 3.45 -11.56 18.32
N CYS A 254 4.54 -11.17 18.98
CA CYS A 254 4.70 -11.25 20.43
C CYS A 254 3.70 -10.35 21.15
N GLY A 255 3.44 -9.17 20.60
CA GLY A 255 2.41 -8.27 21.09
C GLY A 255 0.99 -8.81 20.88
N TRP A 256 0.72 -9.40 19.72
CA TRP A 256 -0.57 -10.06 19.43
C TRP A 256 -0.81 -11.27 20.33
N ASP A 257 0.23 -12.05 20.63
CA ASP A 257 0.16 -13.22 21.51
C ASP A 257 0.20 -12.87 23.01
N ASN A 258 0.24 -11.57 23.35
CA ASN A 258 0.24 -11.07 24.73
C ASN A 258 1.46 -11.54 25.56
N LEU A 259 2.61 -11.75 24.91
CA LEU A 259 3.85 -12.10 25.58
C LEU A 259 4.54 -10.84 26.09
N LYS A 260 4.75 -10.77 27.42
CA LYS A 260 5.49 -9.70 28.08
C LYS A 260 6.97 -10.06 28.13
N ASP A 261 7.82 -9.02 28.17
CA ASP A 261 9.25 -9.21 28.38
C ASP A 261 9.53 -9.85 29.76
N SER A 262 10.45 -10.81 29.80
CA SER A 262 10.89 -11.59 30.97
C SER A 262 12.21 -12.27 30.66
N ASP A 263 12.96 -12.77 31.65
CA ASP A 263 14.27 -13.41 31.45
C ASP A 263 14.31 -14.50 30.35
N ARG A 264 13.16 -15.12 30.04
CA ARG A 264 13.02 -16.18 29.02
C ARG A 264 12.40 -15.72 27.69
N HIS A 265 11.95 -14.47 27.62
CA HIS A 265 11.30 -13.84 26.49
C HIS A 265 11.63 -12.34 26.43
N HIS A 266 12.49 -11.93 25.51
CA HIS A 266 12.76 -10.52 25.23
C HIS A 266 12.86 -10.37 23.71
N CYS A 267 11.93 -9.63 23.09
CA CYS A 267 11.82 -9.57 21.63
C CYS A 267 12.11 -8.17 21.08
N LEU A 268 12.64 -8.12 19.84
CA LEU A 268 12.78 -6.87 19.09
C LEU A 268 11.43 -6.57 18.44
N GLY A 269 10.55 -5.88 19.15
CA GLY A 269 9.21 -5.62 18.67
C GLY A 269 8.53 -4.42 19.29
N TYR A 270 7.27 -4.28 18.93
CA TYR A 270 6.37 -3.27 19.48
C TYR A 270 5.92 -3.65 20.89
N THR A 271 5.51 -2.65 21.68
CA THR A 271 4.78 -2.94 22.92
C THR A 271 3.46 -3.66 22.61
N ILE A 272 2.91 -4.39 23.58
CA ILE A 272 1.63 -5.11 23.41
C ILE A 272 0.50 -4.16 22.97
N LYS A 273 0.47 -2.94 23.53
CA LYS A 273 -0.52 -1.92 23.18
C LYS A 273 -0.39 -1.51 21.72
N THR A 274 0.80 -1.08 21.30
CA THR A 274 1.06 -0.62 19.94
C THR A 274 0.84 -1.75 18.92
N ALA A 275 1.31 -2.97 19.20
CA ALA A 275 1.10 -4.12 18.32
C ALA A 275 -0.40 -4.41 18.09
N ARG A 276 -1.24 -4.38 19.15
CA ARG A 276 -2.69 -4.59 19.01
C ARG A 276 -3.38 -3.48 18.23
N GLN A 277 -2.98 -2.23 18.44
CA GLN A 277 -3.50 -1.09 17.68
C GLN A 277 -3.13 -1.20 16.20
N LEU A 278 -1.86 -1.52 15.89
CA LEU A 278 -1.39 -1.75 14.52
C LEU A 278 -2.13 -2.93 13.87
N GLY A 279 -2.28 -4.05 14.57
CA GLY A 279 -3.01 -5.22 14.08
C GLY A 279 -4.47 -4.90 13.78
N THR A 280 -5.12 -4.11 14.64
CA THR A 280 -6.51 -3.69 14.45
C THR A 280 -6.68 -2.76 13.27
N ASN A 281 -5.82 -1.73 13.18
CA ASN A 281 -5.82 -0.82 12.03
C ASN A 281 -5.52 -1.56 10.73
N LEU A 282 -4.59 -2.51 10.74
CA LEU A 282 -4.28 -3.33 9.58
C LEU A 282 -5.49 -4.15 9.14
N MET A 283 -6.21 -4.79 10.07
CA MET A 283 -7.42 -5.53 9.73
C MET A 283 -8.52 -4.59 9.21
N ALA A 284 -8.75 -3.43 9.86
CA ALA A 284 -9.68 -2.42 9.39
C ALA A 284 -9.34 -1.95 7.97
N TYR A 285 -8.07 -1.61 7.74
CA TYR A 285 -7.53 -1.24 6.44
C TYR A 285 -7.82 -2.29 5.37
N VAL A 286 -7.46 -3.54 5.62
CA VAL A 286 -7.65 -4.63 4.65
C VAL A 286 -9.13 -4.87 4.36
N THR A 287 -10.00 -4.81 5.37
CA THR A 287 -11.44 -4.99 5.16
C THR A 287 -12.06 -3.86 4.34
N ALA A 288 -11.63 -2.61 4.54
CA ALA A 288 -12.10 -1.45 3.78
C ALA A 288 -11.55 -1.44 2.34
N GLU A 289 -10.28 -1.73 2.14
CA GLU A 289 -9.62 -1.73 0.82
C GLU A 289 -9.92 -2.99 -0.01
N ARG A 290 -10.72 -3.94 0.51
CA ARG A 290 -11.09 -5.16 -0.20
C ARG A 290 -11.86 -4.86 -1.50
N SER A 291 -12.73 -3.86 -1.51
CA SER A 291 -13.44 -3.44 -2.73
C SER A 291 -12.55 -2.62 -3.68
N ALA A 292 -11.53 -1.95 -3.13
CA ALA A 292 -10.59 -1.11 -3.88
C ALA A 292 -9.69 -1.87 -4.85
N ALA A 293 -9.46 -3.15 -4.57
CA ALA A 293 -8.60 -4.00 -5.39
C ALA A 293 -9.21 -4.47 -6.71
N LEU A 294 -10.52 -4.27 -6.90
CA LEU A 294 -11.20 -4.50 -8.17
C LEU A 294 -11.30 -3.15 -8.89
N PRO A 295 -10.31 -2.75 -9.70
CA PRO A 295 -10.46 -1.55 -10.52
C PRO A 295 -11.61 -1.78 -11.49
N LEU A 296 -12.68 -0.98 -11.35
CA LEU A 296 -13.80 -0.93 -12.29
C LEU A 296 -13.32 -0.67 -13.73
N SER A 297 -12.16 -0.03 -13.88
CA SER A 297 -11.50 0.31 -15.15
C SER A 297 -10.65 -0.78 -15.80
N LYS A 298 -10.29 -1.90 -15.12
CA LYS A 298 -9.56 -3.01 -15.79
C LYS A 298 -10.34 -3.62 -16.97
N ALA A 299 -11.65 -3.36 -17.04
CA ALA A 299 -12.49 -3.75 -18.15
C ALA A 299 -12.27 -2.91 -19.43
N LEU A 300 -11.61 -1.75 -19.34
CA LEU A 300 -11.44 -0.79 -20.45
C LEU A 300 -9.95 -0.65 -20.80
N ALA A 301 -9.42 -1.61 -21.56
CA ALA A 301 -8.13 -1.42 -22.22
C ALA A 301 -8.34 -0.56 -23.48
N PHE A 302 -8.02 0.74 -23.41
CA PHE A 302 -8.04 1.59 -24.60
C PHE A 302 -6.84 1.26 -25.49
N VAL A 303 -7.13 0.92 -26.74
CA VAL A 303 -6.12 0.61 -27.75
C VAL A 303 -6.23 1.65 -28.85
N ASP A 304 -5.10 2.26 -29.22
CA ASP A 304 -5.05 3.15 -30.36
C ASP A 304 -5.36 2.37 -31.65
N ALA A 305 -6.41 2.75 -32.37
CA ALA A 305 -6.72 2.17 -33.69
C ALA A 305 -5.57 2.40 -34.68
N GLU A 306 -4.93 3.57 -34.61
CA GLU A 306 -3.76 3.94 -35.41
C GLU A 306 -2.56 4.28 -34.52
N LYS A 307 -1.41 3.67 -34.82
CA LYS A 307 -0.17 3.82 -34.03
C LYS A 307 0.63 5.10 -34.33
N GLY A 308 0.23 5.89 -35.33
CA GLY A 308 0.90 7.13 -35.68
C GLY A 308 0.82 8.18 -34.57
N LYS A 309 1.90 8.95 -34.38
CA LYS A 309 1.97 10.06 -33.41
C LYS A 309 1.38 11.38 -33.95
N SER A 310 1.33 11.54 -35.28
CA SER A 310 0.97 12.82 -35.92
C SER A 310 -0.48 13.21 -35.62
N GLY A 311 -0.69 14.49 -35.29
CA GLY A 311 -2.03 15.06 -35.05
C GLY A 311 -2.73 14.59 -33.77
N LYS A 312 -2.05 13.87 -32.88
CA LYS A 312 -2.61 13.38 -31.61
C LYS A 312 -1.94 14.02 -30.41
N PHE A 313 -2.73 14.41 -29.42
CA PHE A 313 -2.23 14.88 -28.14
C PHE A 313 -1.62 13.72 -27.34
N VAL A 314 -0.40 13.94 -26.82
CA VAL A 314 0.38 12.94 -26.08
C VAL A 314 0.75 13.49 -24.71
N ILE A 315 0.45 12.71 -23.67
CA ILE A 315 0.93 12.92 -22.30
C ILE A 315 1.93 11.82 -21.99
N ALA A 316 3.15 12.21 -21.59
CA ALA A 316 4.14 11.26 -21.11
C ALA A 316 4.11 11.16 -19.58
N GLN A 317 4.12 9.94 -19.05
CA GLN A 317 4.41 9.71 -17.64
C GLN A 317 5.90 9.92 -17.40
N ALA A 318 6.25 10.86 -16.53
CA ALA A 318 7.63 11.01 -16.07
C ALA A 318 8.05 9.83 -15.20
N LYS A 319 9.21 9.27 -15.51
CA LYS A 319 9.94 8.31 -14.71
C LYS A 319 11.08 9.06 -14.01
N TYR A 320 11.05 9.02 -12.69
CA TYR A 320 12.05 9.66 -11.83
C TYR A 320 12.51 8.68 -10.75
N HIS A 321 13.59 9.01 -10.05
CA HIS A 321 14.05 8.22 -8.91
C HIS A 321 13.05 8.28 -7.73
N GLY A 322 12.14 7.30 -7.68
CA GLY A 322 11.10 7.17 -6.65
C GLY A 322 9.91 6.34 -7.13
N LEU A 323 8.80 6.37 -6.38
CA LEU A 323 7.55 5.69 -6.77
C LEU A 323 6.75 6.50 -7.80
N TRP A 324 7.23 6.54 -9.03
CA TRP A 324 6.63 7.33 -10.13
C TRP A 324 5.40 6.69 -10.79
N LYS A 325 5.20 5.37 -10.57
CA LYS A 325 4.12 4.60 -11.18
C LYS A 325 3.09 4.18 -10.15
N THR A 326 2.16 5.08 -9.81
CA THR A 326 1.14 4.86 -8.78
C THR A 326 -0.09 4.13 -9.29
N ARG A 327 -0.51 4.40 -10.54
CA ARG A 327 -1.68 3.79 -11.19
C ARG A 327 -1.43 3.46 -12.67
N GLU A 328 -2.27 2.62 -13.27
CA GLU A 328 -2.04 2.04 -14.60
C GLU A 328 -2.98 2.57 -15.69
N ALA A 329 -4.27 2.74 -15.37
CA ALA A 329 -5.32 3.11 -16.32
C ALA A 329 -5.71 4.61 -16.25
N GLY A 330 -5.33 5.33 -15.19
CA GLY A 330 -5.83 6.68 -14.91
C GLY A 330 -5.62 7.69 -16.04
N LEU A 331 -4.42 7.74 -16.63
CA LEU A 331 -4.14 8.61 -17.77
C LEU A 331 -4.99 8.27 -19.00
N ALA A 332 -5.15 6.99 -19.33
CA ALA A 332 -5.93 6.57 -20.49
C ALA A 332 -7.41 6.92 -20.31
N MET A 333 -7.96 6.74 -19.11
CA MET A 333 -9.32 7.15 -18.75
C MET A 333 -9.50 8.67 -18.86
N LEU A 334 -8.54 9.45 -18.36
CA LEU A 334 -8.56 10.91 -18.48
C LEU A 334 -8.53 11.34 -19.95
N LEU A 335 -7.62 10.78 -20.75
CA LEU A 335 -7.52 11.07 -22.18
C LEU A 335 -8.79 10.68 -22.93
N ASN A 336 -9.45 9.58 -22.55
CA ASN A 336 -10.75 9.21 -23.10
C ASN A 336 -11.82 10.25 -22.76
N SER A 337 -11.92 10.67 -21.49
CA SER A 337 -12.85 11.72 -21.09
C SER A 337 -12.57 13.05 -21.80
N PHE A 338 -11.31 13.38 -22.01
CA PHE A 338 -10.88 14.58 -22.73
C PHE A 338 -11.25 14.50 -24.22
N HIS A 339 -11.00 13.37 -24.88
CA HIS A 339 -11.42 13.13 -26.26
C HIS A 339 -12.94 13.21 -26.41
N GLU A 340 -13.69 12.57 -25.51
CA GLU A 340 -15.15 12.55 -25.60
C GLU A 340 -15.77 13.94 -25.46
N GLN A 341 -15.21 14.79 -24.58
CA GLN A 341 -15.73 16.13 -24.32
C GLN A 341 -15.26 17.18 -25.33
N THR A 342 -14.04 17.07 -25.86
CA THR A 342 -13.43 18.11 -26.71
C THR A 342 -13.29 17.71 -28.18
N LYS A 343 -13.46 16.42 -28.48
CA LYS A 343 -13.19 15.79 -29.79
C LYS A 343 -11.76 15.95 -30.29
N THR A 344 -10.84 16.38 -29.41
CA THR A 344 -9.40 16.44 -29.67
C THR A 344 -8.85 15.03 -29.83
N PRO A 345 -8.14 14.70 -30.92
CA PRO A 345 -7.50 13.40 -31.07
C PRO A 345 -6.42 13.19 -29.99
N VAL A 346 -6.46 12.04 -29.32
CA VAL A 346 -5.50 11.67 -28.28
C VAL A 346 -4.82 10.34 -28.61
N ARG A 347 -3.68 10.10 -27.96
CA ARG A 347 -3.04 8.79 -27.96
C ARG A 347 -3.21 8.12 -26.60
N PHE A 348 -3.87 6.97 -26.57
CA PHE A 348 -4.13 6.23 -25.33
C PHE A 348 -2.91 5.46 -24.84
N ALA A 349 -2.02 5.05 -25.74
CA ALA A 349 -0.79 4.36 -25.37
C ALA A 349 0.07 5.26 -24.47
N ARG A 350 0.30 4.79 -23.23
CA ARG A 350 1.17 5.45 -22.25
C ARG A 350 2.58 5.55 -22.80
N GLU A 351 3.10 6.77 -22.86
CA GLU A 351 4.51 7.06 -23.12
C GLU A 351 5.19 7.26 -21.77
N GLU A 352 6.23 6.49 -21.46
CA GLU A 352 7.02 6.64 -20.23
C GLU A 352 8.35 7.31 -20.59
N VAL A 353 8.67 8.42 -19.93
CA VAL A 353 9.87 9.21 -20.23
C VAL A 353 10.73 9.41 -18.99
N PRO A 354 11.97 8.90 -18.95
CA PRO A 354 12.91 9.21 -17.88
C PRO A 354 13.23 10.71 -17.88
N LEU A 355 13.20 11.35 -16.71
CA LEU A 355 13.47 12.79 -16.59
C LEU A 355 14.92 13.16 -16.93
N ASP A 356 15.86 12.23 -16.80
CA ASP A 356 17.27 12.39 -17.19
C ASP A 356 17.52 12.11 -18.68
N SER A 357 16.51 11.72 -19.44
CA SER A 357 16.63 11.36 -20.86
C SER A 357 16.35 12.53 -21.80
N PRO A 358 17.07 12.66 -22.95
CA PRO A 358 16.74 13.64 -23.98
C PRO A 358 15.35 13.44 -24.59
N LYS A 359 14.75 12.25 -24.45
CA LYS A 359 13.37 11.97 -24.88
C LYS A 359 12.34 12.87 -24.19
N LEU A 360 12.69 13.46 -23.03
CA LEU A 360 11.86 14.46 -22.35
C LEU A 360 11.50 15.64 -23.27
N PHE A 361 12.40 16.02 -24.19
CA PHE A 361 12.20 17.14 -25.09
C PHE A 361 11.41 16.77 -26.36
N GLU A 362 11.04 15.51 -26.54
CA GLU A 362 10.22 15.03 -27.68
C GLU A 362 8.72 15.06 -27.38
N VAL A 363 8.34 15.39 -26.14
CA VAL A 363 6.95 15.43 -25.68
C VAL A 363 6.62 16.83 -25.20
N PRO A 364 5.39 17.34 -25.39
CA PRO A 364 5.02 18.69 -24.94
C PRO A 364 4.53 18.72 -23.49
N PHE A 365 4.06 17.58 -22.98
CA PHE A 365 3.36 17.47 -21.71
C PHE A 365 3.82 16.25 -20.92
N VAL A 366 4.17 16.47 -19.66
CA VAL A 366 4.60 15.44 -18.73
C VAL A 366 3.69 15.40 -17.50
N TYR A 367 3.29 14.19 -17.13
CA TYR A 367 2.56 13.88 -15.91
C TYR A 367 3.48 13.25 -14.86
N LEU A 368 3.44 13.78 -13.64
CA LEU A 368 4.23 13.36 -12.49
C LEU A 368 3.29 12.97 -11.33
N THR A 369 3.54 11.84 -10.68
CA THR A 369 2.72 11.36 -9.56
C THR A 369 3.57 10.51 -8.63
N GLY A 370 3.17 10.38 -7.37
CA GLY A 370 3.84 9.53 -6.41
C GLY A 370 3.09 9.41 -5.08
N HIS A 371 3.53 8.48 -4.23
CA HIS A 371 3.05 8.34 -2.85
C HIS A 371 4.06 8.77 -1.78
N GLN A 372 5.36 8.68 -2.10
CA GLN A 372 6.43 8.79 -1.12
C GLN A 372 7.27 10.04 -1.35
N ASP A 373 8.12 10.35 -0.37
CA ASP A 373 9.18 11.32 -0.54
C ASP A 373 10.10 10.89 -1.70
N PHE A 374 10.66 11.87 -2.40
CA PHE A 374 11.61 11.63 -3.49
C PHE A 374 12.57 12.79 -3.63
N GLN A 375 13.70 12.51 -4.28
CA GLN A 375 14.68 13.52 -4.62
C GLN A 375 15.09 13.32 -6.07
N LEU A 376 15.01 14.39 -6.86
CA LEU A 376 15.54 14.35 -8.22
C LEU A 376 17.07 14.38 -8.18
N ASN A 377 17.71 13.70 -9.12
CA ASN A 377 19.14 13.84 -9.33
C ASN A 377 19.46 15.14 -10.10
N SER A 378 20.75 15.47 -10.26
CA SER A 378 21.18 16.70 -10.93
C SER A 378 20.73 16.77 -12.39
N ALA A 379 20.80 15.65 -13.13
CA ALA A 379 20.38 15.57 -14.53
C ALA A 379 18.87 15.73 -14.68
N GLU A 380 18.07 15.04 -13.86
CA GLU A 380 16.61 15.18 -13.83
C GLU A 380 16.20 16.63 -13.54
N ARG A 381 16.84 17.30 -12.58
CA ARG A 381 16.57 18.73 -12.29
C ARG A 381 16.92 19.65 -13.45
N ALA A 382 18.09 19.44 -14.07
CA ALA A 382 18.55 20.27 -15.19
C ALA A 382 17.64 20.12 -16.41
N ASN A 383 17.29 18.89 -16.76
CA ASN A 383 16.40 18.59 -17.88
C ASN A 383 14.99 19.13 -17.63
N LEU A 384 14.44 18.95 -16.41
CA LEU A 384 13.10 19.45 -16.09
C LEU A 384 13.06 20.99 -16.14
N ARG A 385 14.13 21.67 -15.70
CA ARG A 385 14.26 23.13 -15.84
C ARG A 385 14.21 23.52 -17.32
N GLN A 386 15.05 22.89 -18.15
CA GLN A 386 15.12 23.18 -19.58
C GLN A 386 13.81 22.86 -20.31
N PHE A 387 13.13 21.79 -19.91
CA PHE A 387 11.85 21.39 -20.45
C PHE A 387 10.79 22.47 -20.21
N ILE A 388 10.64 22.90 -18.96
CA ILE A 388 9.65 23.91 -18.57
C ILE A 388 9.99 25.27 -19.21
N THR A 389 11.26 25.69 -19.22
CA THR A 389 11.64 26.99 -19.81
C THR A 389 11.47 27.03 -21.33
N ARG A 390 11.46 25.89 -22.00
CA ARG A 390 11.16 25.75 -23.44
C ARG A 390 9.66 25.66 -23.74
N GLY A 391 8.79 25.81 -22.74
CA GLY A 391 7.33 25.73 -22.89
C GLY A 391 6.73 24.36 -22.65
N GLY A 392 7.52 23.38 -22.18
CA GLY A 392 7.00 22.10 -21.73
C GLY A 392 6.12 22.25 -20.48
N ILE A 393 5.07 21.44 -20.38
CA ILE A 393 4.08 21.53 -19.30
C ILE A 393 4.24 20.34 -18.36
N VAL A 394 4.30 20.61 -17.05
CA VAL A 394 4.32 19.59 -16.01
C VAL A 394 3.01 19.61 -15.24
N LEU A 395 2.25 18.52 -15.32
CA LEU A 395 1.14 18.23 -14.41
C LEU A 395 1.62 17.28 -13.32
N ALA A 396 1.59 17.72 -12.07
CA ALA A 396 1.88 16.89 -10.92
C ALA A 396 0.63 16.69 -10.04
N GLU A 397 0.45 15.49 -9.50
CA GLU A 397 -0.58 15.25 -8.48
C GLU A 397 -0.06 14.32 -7.38
N ALA A 398 -0.40 14.63 -6.13
CA ALA A 398 -0.12 13.75 -5.00
C ALA A 398 -1.14 12.62 -4.98
N CYS A 399 -0.78 11.46 -5.54
CA CYS A 399 -1.69 10.32 -5.60
C CYS A 399 -2.15 9.91 -4.20
N CYS A 400 -3.45 9.71 -4.06
CA CYS A 400 -4.09 9.47 -2.77
C CYS A 400 -3.93 10.60 -1.72
N GLY A 401 -3.52 11.81 -2.13
CA GLY A 401 -3.31 12.99 -1.27
C GLY A 401 -2.19 12.79 -0.25
N ARG A 402 -1.10 12.15 -0.70
CA ARG A 402 0.08 11.81 0.11
C ARG A 402 0.97 13.02 0.34
N GLU A 403 1.09 13.43 1.60
CA GLU A 403 1.87 14.61 2.01
C GLU A 403 3.37 14.45 1.71
N ALA A 404 3.91 13.24 1.80
CA ALA A 404 5.33 12.95 1.52
C ALA A 404 5.71 13.36 0.08
N PHE A 405 4.94 12.89 -0.92
CA PHE A 405 5.12 13.32 -2.30
C PHE A 405 4.93 14.83 -2.45
N GLY A 406 3.89 15.40 -1.84
CA GLY A 406 3.59 16.83 -1.96
C GLY A 406 4.70 17.73 -1.42
N ARG A 407 5.30 17.39 -0.27
CA ARG A 407 6.47 18.09 0.28
C ARG A 407 7.66 18.00 -0.67
N SER A 408 7.99 16.78 -1.11
CA SER A 408 9.11 16.54 -2.02
C SER A 408 8.95 17.28 -3.35
N PHE A 409 7.75 17.27 -3.94
CA PHE A 409 7.46 17.98 -5.18
C PHE A 409 7.65 19.49 -5.02
N ARG A 410 7.10 20.09 -3.96
CA ARG A 410 7.27 21.53 -3.67
C ARG A 410 8.76 21.89 -3.50
N THR A 411 9.51 21.08 -2.77
CA THR A 411 10.96 21.28 -2.57
C THR A 411 11.73 21.17 -3.89
N GLU A 412 11.50 20.12 -4.67
CA GLU A 412 12.25 19.88 -5.91
C GLU A 412 11.89 20.88 -7.00
N ILE A 413 10.62 21.25 -7.19
CA ILE A 413 10.25 22.22 -8.22
C ILE A 413 10.81 23.62 -7.92
N THR A 414 10.90 23.99 -6.63
CA THR A 414 11.55 25.23 -6.19
C THR A 414 13.04 25.24 -6.59
N LYS A 415 13.74 24.10 -6.41
CA LYS A 415 15.14 23.96 -6.86
C LYS A 415 15.25 23.98 -8.39
N VAL A 416 14.31 23.35 -9.09
CA VAL A 416 14.27 23.31 -10.56
C VAL A 416 14.07 24.70 -11.15
N LEU A 417 13.23 25.54 -10.57
CA LEU A 417 12.87 26.85 -11.13
C LEU A 417 13.47 28.05 -10.37
N ASN A 418 14.72 27.90 -9.88
CA ASN A 418 15.49 28.99 -9.26
C ASN A 418 14.72 29.76 -8.17
N ASN A 419 14.12 29.02 -7.22
CA ASN A 419 13.35 29.55 -6.09
C ASN A 419 12.00 30.20 -6.42
N GLN A 420 11.46 30.00 -7.63
CA GLN A 420 10.06 30.33 -7.89
C GLN A 420 9.14 29.46 -7.04
N LYS A 421 8.10 30.09 -6.47
CA LYS A 421 7.16 29.45 -5.55
C LYS A 421 5.93 28.97 -6.29
N LEU A 422 5.44 27.79 -5.91
CA LEU A 422 4.10 27.33 -6.30
C LEU A 422 3.05 28.21 -5.64
N GLU A 423 2.27 28.91 -6.46
CA GLU A 423 1.18 29.77 -5.99
C GLU A 423 -0.17 29.12 -6.23
N ARG A 424 -1.13 29.35 -5.33
CA ARG A 424 -2.48 28.83 -5.49
C ARG A 424 -3.16 29.57 -6.65
N LEU A 425 -3.73 28.82 -7.58
CA LEU A 425 -4.50 29.41 -8.67
C LEU A 425 -5.78 30.08 -8.12
N PRO A 426 -6.11 31.31 -8.55
CA PRO A 426 -7.29 32.00 -8.07
C PRO A 426 -8.58 31.33 -8.59
N ALA A 427 -9.69 31.51 -7.89
CA ALA A 427 -10.95 30.83 -8.21
C ALA A 427 -11.54 31.22 -9.59
N ASN A 428 -11.14 32.36 -10.14
CA ASN A 428 -11.51 32.83 -11.48
C ASN A 428 -10.50 32.41 -12.57
N HIS A 429 -9.49 31.60 -12.24
CA HIS A 429 -8.53 31.13 -13.22
C HIS A 429 -9.24 30.32 -14.34
N PRO A 430 -8.89 30.48 -15.63
CA PRO A 430 -9.57 29.81 -16.73
C PRO A 430 -9.65 28.27 -16.61
N ILE A 431 -8.66 27.63 -15.98
CA ILE A 431 -8.69 26.18 -15.65
C ILE A 431 -9.94 25.78 -14.86
N PHE A 432 -10.55 26.65 -14.05
CA PHE A 432 -11.77 26.31 -13.32
C PHE A 432 -13.05 26.64 -14.08
N LEU A 433 -12.95 27.27 -15.27
CA LEU A 433 -14.10 27.81 -15.99
C LEU A 433 -14.41 27.04 -17.27
N TYR A 434 -13.40 26.47 -17.95
CA TYR A 434 -13.55 25.85 -19.26
C TYR A 434 -12.80 24.51 -19.40
N PRO A 435 -13.37 23.51 -20.11
CA PRO A 435 -14.73 23.46 -20.66
C PRO A 435 -15.81 23.21 -19.60
N ASN A 436 -15.43 22.76 -18.40
CA ASN A 436 -16.34 22.56 -17.29
C ASN A 436 -16.28 23.74 -16.31
N ASN A 437 -17.41 24.31 -15.93
CA ASN A 437 -17.46 25.37 -14.90
C ASN A 437 -17.44 24.77 -13.49
N ILE A 438 -16.26 24.72 -12.87
CA ILE A 438 -15.99 24.06 -11.59
C ILE A 438 -15.91 25.09 -10.46
N LYS A 439 -17.04 25.28 -9.76
CA LYS A 439 -17.12 26.18 -8.58
C LYS A 439 -16.77 25.51 -7.25
N GLY A 440 -16.82 24.18 -7.22
CA GLY A 440 -16.55 23.36 -6.06
C GLY A 440 -16.33 21.91 -6.49
N VAL A 441 -15.72 21.09 -5.64
CA VAL A 441 -15.43 19.68 -5.85
C VAL A 441 -15.85 18.86 -4.64
N GLN A 442 -16.31 17.63 -4.85
CA GLN A 442 -16.71 16.74 -3.78
C GLN A 442 -15.49 15.97 -3.26
N PRO A 443 -15.05 16.19 -2.01
CA PRO A 443 -13.98 15.39 -1.42
C PRO A 443 -14.44 13.95 -1.19
N GLN A 444 -13.52 13.00 -1.32
CA GLN A 444 -13.72 11.62 -0.85
C GLN A 444 -13.74 11.57 0.70
N PRO A 445 -14.28 10.51 1.32
CA PRO A 445 -14.45 10.44 2.78
C PRO A 445 -13.18 10.75 3.59
N ALA A 446 -12.02 10.22 3.19
CA ALA A 446 -10.76 10.49 3.87
C ALA A 446 -10.34 11.97 3.80
N LEU A 447 -10.49 12.61 2.64
CA LEU A 447 -10.22 14.05 2.49
C LEU A 447 -11.25 14.89 3.26
N ALA A 448 -12.54 14.53 3.18
CA ALA A 448 -13.61 15.21 3.90
C ALA A 448 -13.37 15.18 5.42
N SER A 449 -13.00 14.02 5.96
CA SER A 449 -12.64 13.86 7.37
C SER A 449 -11.41 14.69 7.74
N ARG A 450 -10.35 14.68 6.92
CA ARG A 450 -9.13 15.47 7.16
C ARG A 450 -9.43 16.97 7.22
N LEU A 451 -10.34 17.46 6.37
CA LEU A 451 -10.71 18.86 6.27
C LEU A 451 -11.87 19.26 7.22
N GLY A 452 -12.49 18.31 7.92
CA GLY A 452 -13.74 18.56 8.67
C GLY A 452 -14.90 19.03 7.79
N SER A 453 -14.88 18.70 6.49
CA SER A 453 -15.90 19.15 5.53
C SER A 453 -17.12 18.23 5.52
N LYS A 454 -18.31 18.82 5.54
CA LYS A 454 -19.60 18.12 5.36
C LYS A 454 -20.16 18.24 3.93
N GLY A 455 -19.46 18.91 3.02
CA GLY A 455 -19.94 19.18 1.67
C GLY A 455 -18.82 19.41 0.66
N ARG A 456 -19.17 20.02 -0.48
CA ARG A 456 -18.22 20.39 -1.53
C ARG A 456 -17.22 21.42 -0.99
N ILE A 457 -15.96 21.27 -1.39
CA ILE A 457 -14.88 22.21 -1.08
C ILE A 457 -14.51 23.01 -2.33
N LYS A 458 -13.80 24.13 -2.16
CA LYS A 458 -13.26 24.88 -3.32
C LYS A 458 -12.21 24.02 -4.04
N PRO A 459 -12.16 24.05 -5.39
CA PRO A 459 -11.07 23.38 -6.10
C PRO A 459 -9.73 24.01 -5.71
N GLU A 460 -8.69 23.19 -5.72
CA GLU A 460 -7.36 23.59 -5.32
C GLU A 460 -6.32 23.07 -6.31
N LEU A 461 -5.68 24.01 -6.99
CA LEU A 461 -4.52 23.78 -7.82
C LEU A 461 -3.49 24.84 -7.49
N TYR A 462 -2.22 24.48 -7.61
CA TYR A 462 -1.10 25.37 -7.55
C TYR A 462 -0.42 25.42 -8.92
N GLY A 463 0.29 26.49 -9.21
CA GLY A 463 1.09 26.55 -10.41
C GLY A 463 2.24 27.55 -10.36
N ILE A 464 3.06 27.48 -11.40
CA ILE A 464 4.16 28.40 -11.66
C ILE A 464 4.05 28.86 -13.11
N SER A 465 3.90 30.16 -13.31
CA SER A 465 3.84 30.77 -14.63
C SER A 465 5.21 31.28 -15.06
N LEU A 466 5.59 30.97 -16.30
CA LEU A 466 6.83 31.40 -16.94
C LEU A 466 6.48 32.05 -18.27
N ASN A 467 6.88 33.31 -18.46
CA ASN A 467 6.62 34.09 -19.68
C ASN A 467 5.12 34.13 -20.07
N GLY A 468 4.23 34.19 -19.08
CA GLY A 468 2.78 34.21 -19.29
C GLY A 468 2.12 32.82 -19.37
N ASN A 469 2.90 31.74 -19.53
CA ASN A 469 2.39 30.38 -19.67
C ASN A 469 2.49 29.63 -18.35
N LEU A 470 1.48 28.83 -18.01
CA LEU A 470 1.49 27.98 -16.83
C LEU A 470 2.31 26.71 -17.12
N GLY A 471 3.60 26.76 -16.81
CA GLY A 471 4.53 25.66 -17.06
C GLY A 471 4.42 24.52 -16.04
N VAL A 472 3.93 24.81 -14.83
CA VAL A 472 3.72 23.81 -13.77
C VAL A 472 2.30 23.91 -13.23
N ILE A 473 1.64 22.77 -13.13
CA ILE A 473 0.31 22.60 -12.53
C ILE A 473 0.42 21.50 -11.49
N TYR A 474 0.00 21.78 -10.26
CA TYR A 474 0.10 20.84 -9.14
C TYR A 474 -1.21 20.72 -8.37
N SER A 475 -1.68 19.48 -8.16
CA SER A 475 -2.77 19.17 -7.25
C SER A 475 -2.26 18.45 -6.00
N PRO A 476 -2.45 19.02 -4.79
CA PRO A 476 -2.14 18.31 -3.54
C PRO A 476 -3.20 17.25 -3.20
N GLN A 477 -4.36 17.32 -3.82
CA GLN A 477 -5.44 16.35 -3.66
C GLN A 477 -5.28 15.28 -4.74
N GLY A 478 -5.51 14.01 -4.38
CA GLY A 478 -5.38 12.91 -5.35
C GLY A 478 -6.42 13.02 -6.47
N LEU A 479 -5.94 13.00 -7.72
CA LEU A 479 -6.80 13.03 -8.93
C LEU A 479 -6.89 11.64 -9.58
N SER A 480 -5.78 10.92 -9.65
CA SER A 480 -5.69 9.70 -10.46
C SER A 480 -6.63 8.57 -10.01
N CYS A 481 -6.99 8.51 -8.73
CA CYS A 481 -8.03 7.59 -8.24
C CYS A 481 -9.40 7.86 -8.85
N GLY A 482 -9.75 9.15 -8.97
CA GLY A 482 -10.99 9.58 -9.60
C GLY A 482 -11.02 9.28 -11.10
N TRP A 483 -9.89 9.48 -11.79
CA TRP A 483 -9.76 9.14 -13.21
C TRP A 483 -10.00 7.64 -13.48
N GLU A 484 -9.51 6.75 -12.61
CA GLU A 484 -9.70 5.31 -12.75
C GLU A 484 -11.08 4.79 -12.31
N LEU A 485 -11.96 5.66 -11.83
CA LEU A 485 -13.20 5.28 -11.16
C LEU A 485 -12.96 4.31 -10.00
N ALA A 486 -11.81 4.44 -9.34
CA ALA A 486 -11.40 3.51 -8.30
C ALA A 486 -12.09 3.85 -6.97
N GLN A 487 -12.60 2.82 -6.30
CA GLN A 487 -12.95 2.95 -4.89
C GLN A 487 -11.66 2.92 -4.09
N CYS A 488 -11.30 4.00 -3.42
CA CYS A 488 -10.12 4.04 -2.56
C CYS A 488 -10.51 4.75 -1.25
N PRO A 489 -11.05 4.03 -0.25
CA PRO A 489 -11.61 4.62 0.96
C PRO A 489 -10.65 5.56 1.70
N TYR A 490 -9.35 5.26 1.67
CA TYR A 490 -8.32 6.08 2.32
C TYR A 490 -7.64 7.09 1.41
N CYS A 491 -8.15 7.30 0.19
CA CYS A 491 -7.65 8.32 -0.74
C CYS A 491 -8.07 9.71 -0.28
N ALA A 492 -7.10 10.57 0.06
CA ALA A 492 -7.34 12.00 0.27
C ALA A 492 -7.43 12.76 -1.07
N GLY A 493 -8.38 12.33 -1.91
CA GLY A 493 -8.65 12.91 -3.23
C GLY A 493 -10.09 13.40 -3.37
N ILE A 494 -10.43 13.81 -4.58
CA ILE A 494 -11.81 14.20 -4.96
C ILE A 494 -12.53 13.04 -5.66
N ASN A 495 -13.85 13.14 -5.77
CA ASN A 495 -14.66 12.10 -6.41
C ASN A 495 -14.34 11.98 -7.92
N ALA A 496 -14.78 10.87 -8.52
CA ALA A 496 -14.47 10.57 -9.92
C ALA A 496 -14.97 11.62 -10.92
N GLN A 497 -16.21 12.07 -10.79
CA GLN A 497 -16.83 13.04 -11.70
C GLN A 497 -16.07 14.36 -11.71
N ASP A 498 -15.82 14.93 -10.52
CA ASP A 498 -15.13 16.22 -10.40
C ASP A 498 -13.64 16.09 -10.78
N SER A 499 -13.03 14.94 -10.51
CA SER A 499 -11.63 14.67 -10.90
C SER A 499 -11.43 14.59 -12.41
N LEU A 500 -12.34 13.91 -13.12
CA LEU A 500 -12.32 13.85 -14.58
C LEU A 500 -12.60 15.23 -15.19
N ALA A 501 -13.61 15.95 -14.69
CA ALA A 501 -13.91 17.31 -15.15
C ALA A 501 -12.72 18.26 -14.97
N LEU A 502 -12.08 18.24 -13.79
CA LEU A 502 -10.89 19.05 -13.52
C LEU A 502 -9.71 18.64 -14.40
N GLY A 503 -9.49 17.34 -14.61
CA GLY A 503 -8.47 16.82 -15.51
C GLY A 503 -8.69 17.30 -16.95
N VAL A 504 -9.92 17.22 -17.47
CA VAL A 504 -10.27 17.72 -18.81
C VAL A 504 -9.98 19.21 -18.95
N ASN A 505 -10.30 20.01 -17.93
CA ASN A 505 -9.98 21.44 -17.94
C ASN A 505 -8.49 21.71 -17.94
N ILE A 506 -7.71 20.99 -17.12
CA ILE A 506 -6.24 21.11 -17.10
C ILE A 506 -5.66 20.83 -18.49
N LEU A 507 -6.09 19.75 -19.15
CA LEU A 507 -5.61 19.41 -20.49
C LEU A 507 -6.08 20.43 -21.54
N SER A 508 -7.32 20.90 -21.45
CA SER A 508 -7.85 21.92 -22.36
C SER A 508 -7.07 23.23 -22.26
N TYR A 509 -6.81 23.69 -21.03
CA TYR A 509 -6.01 24.89 -20.80
C TYR A 509 -4.57 24.74 -21.30
N ALA A 510 -3.95 23.58 -21.05
CA ALA A 510 -2.59 23.28 -21.49
C ALA A 510 -2.41 23.33 -23.01
N ILE A 511 -3.44 23.01 -23.79
CA ILE A 511 -3.42 23.05 -25.26
C ILE A 511 -3.71 24.45 -25.81
N LEU A 512 -4.40 25.31 -25.04
CA LEU A 512 -4.85 26.62 -25.49
C LEU A 512 -3.92 27.79 -25.15
N GLN A 513 -2.95 27.58 -24.25
CA GLN A 513 -2.05 28.64 -23.77
C GLN A 513 -0.92 29.00 -24.74
#